data_AF-A0A3N5QGA1-F1
#
_entry.id   AF-A0A3N5QGA1-F1
#
_cell.length_a   1.000
_cell.length_b   1.000
_cell.length_c   1.000
_cell.angle_alpha   90.00
_cell.angle_beta   90.00
_cell.angle_gamma   90.00
#
_symmetry.space_group_name_H-M   'P 1'
#
loop_
_entity.id
_entity.type
_entity.pdbx_description
1 polymer ?
#
loop_
_entity_poly.entity_id
_entity_poly.type
_entity_poly.pdbx_seq_one_letter_code
_entity_poly.pdbx_strand_id
1 'polypeptide(L)'
;KSGPPDLIQFLPFTDTNYIHFSGSDAYEYRHVSEIEFILSLVDSSTLNTLLPFIELFEAFSGWYRSYRFAQNINQQYQVAVIDTTVYYDSLEIPLRRSIHGKRLEDENLETAIGSFLCKKFVITSSINYLIILPDPLPPVAIPIVTSLDTIWIAPGNWIVKDVIPSTNIDLTIVNLGEYNIPGLKREIAANVTGIKQNIYENHTFNLHQNYPNPFNPSTKLKFTIKKNGYVLLRVFDVLGREIDKIVNGNLDKGNYEFNFDASALSSGTYFYILEFSETDSEFTNREIKKMSLIK
;
A
#
# COMPACT_ATOMS: atom_id res chain seq x y z
N LYS A 1 12.24 -7.97 -4.93
CA LYS A 1 13.47 -8.76 -4.65
C LYS A 1 13.31 -10.11 -5.35
N SER A 2 14.37 -10.75 -5.87
CA SER A 2 14.29 -12.11 -6.43
C SER A 2 14.66 -13.15 -5.37
N GLY A 3 13.99 -14.31 -5.37
CA GLY A 3 14.27 -15.41 -4.45
C GLY A 3 13.42 -16.66 -4.75
N PRO A 4 13.70 -17.82 -4.13
CA PRO A 4 12.87 -19.01 -4.25
C PRO A 4 11.49 -18.83 -3.59
N PRO A 5 10.45 -19.53 -4.07
CA PRO A 5 9.10 -19.49 -3.49
C PRO A 5 9.06 -20.32 -2.20
N ASP A 6 9.48 -19.73 -1.08
CA ASP A 6 9.20 -20.31 0.22
C ASP A 6 7.82 -19.79 0.69
N LEU A 7 6.82 -20.67 0.65
CA LEU A 7 5.50 -20.46 1.25
C LEU A 7 5.68 -20.32 2.77
N ILE A 8 5.87 -19.09 3.26
CA ILE A 8 5.78 -18.78 4.69
C ILE A 8 4.29 -18.71 5.04
N GLN A 9 3.76 -19.80 5.59
CA GLN A 9 2.33 -19.96 5.93
C GLN A 9 1.84 -19.14 7.15
N PHE A 10 2.63 -18.22 7.69
CA PHE A 10 2.23 -17.43 8.86
C PHE A 10 2.71 -16.00 8.71
N LEU A 11 1.83 -15.12 8.18
CA LEU A 11 1.66 -13.68 8.43
C LEU A 11 0.86 -13.07 7.25
N PRO A 12 -0.12 -12.18 7.47
CA PRO A 12 -0.68 -11.37 6.40
C PRO A 12 0.41 -10.40 5.93
N PHE A 13 0.85 -10.58 4.68
CA PHE A 13 2.00 -9.95 4.06
C PHE A 13 2.00 -8.41 4.19
N THR A 14 2.94 -7.84 4.95
CA THR A 14 3.10 -6.37 5.10
C THR A 14 4.21 -5.75 4.26
N ASP A 15 4.86 -6.47 3.34
CA ASP A 15 5.61 -5.92 2.18
C ASP A 15 6.50 -7.02 1.57
N THR A 16 6.02 -7.68 0.51
CA THR A 16 6.88 -8.61 -0.25
C THR A 16 6.55 -8.56 -1.74
N ASN A 17 7.35 -7.80 -2.48
CA ASN A 17 7.40 -7.85 -3.96
C ASN A 17 8.26 -9.04 -4.41
N TYR A 18 7.62 -10.03 -5.02
CA TYR A 18 8.24 -11.27 -5.50
C TYR A 18 8.26 -11.32 -7.04
N ILE A 19 9.47 -11.26 -7.62
CA ILE A 19 9.64 -11.36 -9.07
C ILE A 19 10.57 -12.53 -9.40
N HIS A 20 10.08 -13.47 -10.20
CA HIS A 20 10.83 -14.66 -10.60
C HIS A 20 11.07 -14.67 -12.11
N PHE A 21 12.28 -14.31 -12.54
CA PHE A 21 12.64 -14.18 -13.95
C PHE A 21 12.96 -15.52 -14.64
N SER A 22 13.10 -16.62 -13.88
CA SER A 22 13.27 -17.96 -14.47
C SER A 22 11.94 -18.64 -14.84
N GLY A 23 10.82 -17.93 -14.65
CA GLY A 23 9.51 -18.18 -15.23
C GLY A 23 8.90 -16.88 -15.75
N SER A 24 7.74 -16.96 -16.42
CA SER A 24 6.99 -15.80 -16.92
C SER A 24 6.02 -15.20 -15.90
N ASP A 25 6.07 -15.68 -14.66
CA ASP A 25 5.19 -15.30 -13.57
C ASP A 25 5.91 -14.33 -12.61
N ALA A 26 5.23 -13.25 -12.23
CA ALA A 26 5.61 -12.46 -11.06
C ALA A 26 4.41 -11.78 -10.42
N TYR A 27 4.61 -11.49 -9.13
CA TYR A 27 3.56 -11.18 -8.17
C TYR A 27 4.03 -10.04 -7.27
N GLU A 28 3.27 -8.95 -7.28
CA GLU A 28 3.47 -7.86 -6.34
C GLU A 28 2.28 -7.83 -5.39
N TYR A 29 2.58 -7.84 -4.09
CA TYR A 29 1.65 -7.60 -3.00
C TYR A 29 2.02 -6.23 -2.42
N ARG A 30 1.18 -5.22 -2.61
CA ARG A 30 1.51 -3.84 -2.24
C ARG A 30 0.46 -3.20 -1.33
N HIS A 31 0.97 -2.49 -0.31
CA HIS A 31 0.33 -1.81 0.81
C HIS A 31 -0.61 -0.63 0.43
N VAL A 32 -1.41 -0.16 1.40
CA VAL A 32 -2.48 0.85 1.32
C VAL A 32 -2.00 2.29 0.97
N SER A 33 -0.69 2.54 0.96
CA SER A 33 -0.09 3.89 0.85
C SER A 33 -0.17 4.52 -0.56
N GLU A 34 -0.69 3.85 -1.57
CA GLU A 34 -0.84 4.43 -2.91
C GLU A 34 -2.08 5.31 -3.07
N ILE A 35 -3.07 5.14 -2.18
CA ILE A 35 -4.22 6.06 -2.11
C ILE A 35 -3.71 7.47 -1.74
N GLU A 36 -2.72 7.58 -0.85
CA GLU A 36 -2.10 8.87 -0.50
C GLU A 36 -1.43 9.55 -1.69
N PHE A 37 -0.85 8.79 -2.63
CA PHE A 37 -0.30 9.37 -3.86
C PHE A 37 -1.39 9.93 -4.77
N ILE A 38 -2.49 9.19 -4.98
CA ILE A 38 -3.63 9.66 -5.79
C ILE A 38 -4.25 10.90 -5.13
N LEU A 39 -4.41 10.90 -3.81
CA LEU A 39 -4.89 12.05 -3.04
C LEU A 39 -3.90 13.23 -3.09
N SER A 40 -2.58 12.98 -3.14
CA SER A 40 -1.56 14.02 -3.26
C SER A 40 -1.50 14.69 -4.65
N LEU A 41 -2.08 14.05 -5.66
CA LEU A 41 -2.21 14.60 -7.01
C LEU A 41 -3.44 15.52 -7.17
N VAL A 42 -4.32 15.56 -6.17
CA VAL A 42 -5.51 16.43 -6.15
C VAL A 42 -5.11 17.77 -5.52
N ASP A 43 -5.21 18.85 -6.29
CA ASP A 43 -4.91 20.20 -5.81
C ASP A 43 -5.85 20.58 -4.64
N SER A 44 -5.32 21.27 -3.64
CA SER A 44 -6.03 21.59 -2.39
C SER A 44 -7.33 22.40 -2.60
N SER A 45 -7.46 23.09 -3.73
CA SER A 45 -8.66 23.84 -4.12
C SER A 45 -9.80 23.00 -4.70
N THR A 46 -9.56 21.73 -5.08
CA THR A 46 -10.60 20.81 -5.62
C THR A 46 -11.05 19.74 -4.61
N LEU A 47 -10.43 19.70 -3.41
CA LEU A 47 -10.73 18.72 -2.37
C LEU A 47 -12.19 18.77 -1.88
N ASN A 48 -12.77 19.96 -1.76
CA ASN A 48 -14.15 20.13 -1.25
C ASN A 48 -15.22 19.64 -2.24
N THR A 49 -14.92 19.60 -3.54
CA THR A 49 -15.82 19.04 -4.57
C THR A 49 -15.60 17.54 -4.80
N LEU A 50 -14.50 16.98 -4.29
CA LEU A 50 -14.11 15.59 -4.46
C LEU A 50 -14.31 14.75 -3.18
N LEU A 51 -14.80 15.32 -2.09
CA LEU A 51 -15.02 14.58 -0.84
C LEU A 51 -15.89 13.32 -1.02
N PRO A 52 -17.01 13.35 -1.77
CA PRO A 52 -17.79 12.15 -2.11
C PRO A 52 -17.01 11.12 -2.95
N PHE A 53 -16.12 11.62 -3.83
CA PHE A 53 -15.27 10.80 -4.68
C PHE A 53 -14.17 10.13 -3.85
N ILE A 54 -13.60 10.81 -2.86
CA ILE A 54 -12.59 10.27 -1.95
C ILE A 54 -13.21 9.22 -1.02
N GLU A 55 -14.39 9.47 -0.44
CA GLU A 55 -15.13 8.50 0.38
C GLU A 55 -15.49 7.22 -0.40
N LEU A 56 -15.90 7.37 -1.67
CA LEU A 56 -16.08 6.26 -2.63
C LEU A 56 -14.79 5.45 -2.79
N PHE A 57 -13.62 6.09 -2.82
CA PHE A 57 -12.34 5.41 -2.93
C PHE A 57 -11.85 4.79 -1.61
N GLU A 58 -12.14 5.42 -0.47
CA GLU A 58 -11.85 4.90 0.88
C GLU A 58 -12.66 3.64 1.22
N ALA A 59 -13.85 3.47 0.63
CA ALA A 59 -14.61 2.21 0.70
C ALA A 59 -13.88 1.01 0.04
N PHE A 60 -12.83 1.27 -0.77
CA PHE A 60 -11.92 0.25 -1.29
C PHE A 60 -10.64 0.08 -0.45
N SER A 61 -10.60 0.59 0.79
CA SER A 61 -9.49 0.33 1.71
C SER A 61 -9.29 -1.18 1.94
N GLY A 62 -8.04 -1.63 1.86
CA GLY A 62 -7.67 -3.06 1.92
C GLY A 62 -7.66 -3.81 0.58
N TRP A 63 -7.89 -3.13 -0.55
CA TRP A 63 -7.93 -3.76 -1.87
C TRP A 63 -6.55 -3.71 -2.52
N TYR A 64 -5.71 -4.70 -2.20
CA TYR A 64 -4.33 -4.75 -2.66
C TYR A 64 -4.21 -4.97 -4.17
N ARG A 65 -3.19 -4.35 -4.79
CA ARG A 65 -2.72 -4.76 -6.12
C ARG A 65 -2.19 -6.18 -5.99
N SER A 66 -2.83 -7.12 -6.66
CA SER A 66 -2.20 -8.37 -7.06
C SER A 66 -1.86 -8.22 -8.54
N TYR A 67 -0.71 -8.74 -8.95
CA TYR A 67 -0.37 -8.95 -10.34
C TYR A 67 -0.04 -10.42 -10.48
N ARG A 68 -0.47 -11.04 -11.57
CA ARG A 68 -0.11 -12.42 -11.88
C ARG A 68 0.34 -12.44 -13.32
N PHE A 69 1.62 -12.31 -13.61
CA PHE A 69 2.03 -12.37 -15.01
C PHE A 69 1.69 -13.73 -15.63
N ALA A 70 1.17 -13.71 -16.85
CA ALA A 70 0.81 -14.94 -17.57
C ALA A 70 1.97 -15.45 -18.42
N GLN A 71 1.96 -16.77 -18.58
CA GLN A 71 2.93 -17.47 -19.41
C GLN A 71 2.78 -17.14 -20.89
N ASN A 72 1.54 -17.00 -21.36
CA ASN A 72 1.22 -16.79 -22.75
C ASN A 72 1.26 -15.30 -23.11
N ILE A 73 1.99 -14.99 -24.19
CA ILE A 73 2.06 -13.65 -24.74
C ILE A 73 0.73 -13.34 -25.46
N ASN A 74 0.30 -12.09 -25.33
CA ASN A 74 -0.92 -11.54 -25.91
C ASN A 74 -2.24 -12.19 -25.46
N GLN A 75 -2.20 -13.05 -24.44
CA GLN A 75 -3.40 -13.58 -23.80
C GLN A 75 -3.77 -12.75 -22.57
N GLN A 76 -5.02 -12.29 -22.52
CA GLN A 76 -5.55 -11.64 -21.35
C GLN A 76 -5.90 -12.67 -20.28
N TYR A 77 -5.61 -12.34 -19.03
CA TYR A 77 -5.95 -13.15 -17.86
C TYR A 77 -6.59 -12.27 -16.79
N GLN A 78 -7.49 -12.87 -16.02
CA GLN A 78 -8.09 -12.23 -14.87
C GLN A 78 -7.11 -12.27 -13.70
N VAL A 79 -6.91 -11.11 -13.08
CA VAL A 79 -6.09 -10.98 -11.88
C VAL A 79 -6.97 -10.92 -10.65
N ALA A 80 -8.00 -10.06 -10.67
CA ALA A 80 -8.99 -9.94 -9.63
C ALA A 80 -10.30 -9.43 -10.22
N VAL A 81 -11.42 -9.92 -9.71
CA VAL A 81 -12.74 -9.32 -9.90
C VAL A 81 -13.38 -9.30 -8.53
N ILE A 82 -13.79 -8.11 -8.09
CA ILE A 82 -14.32 -7.87 -6.76
C ILE A 82 -15.58 -7.05 -6.91
N ASP A 83 -16.67 -7.58 -6.37
CA ASP A 83 -17.94 -6.88 -6.27
C ASP A 83 -18.04 -6.27 -4.88
N THR A 84 -18.49 -5.04 -4.81
CA THR A 84 -18.75 -4.35 -3.56
C THR A 84 -19.95 -3.44 -3.71
N THR A 85 -20.38 -2.86 -2.61
CA THR A 85 -21.44 -1.87 -2.59
C THR A 85 -20.94 -0.67 -1.81
N VAL A 86 -21.00 0.48 -2.46
CA VAL A 86 -20.64 1.74 -1.82
C VAL A 86 -21.91 2.46 -1.43
N TYR A 87 -21.94 2.92 -0.18
CA TYR A 87 -23.04 3.68 0.38
C TYR A 87 -22.66 5.15 0.39
N TYR A 88 -23.49 6.00 -0.23
CA TYR A 88 -23.34 7.44 -0.19
C TYR A 88 -24.69 8.08 0.10
N ASP A 89 -24.81 8.81 1.21
CA ASP A 89 -26.08 9.22 1.81
C ASP A 89 -27.06 8.04 1.99
N SER A 90 -28.15 8.01 1.22
CA SER A 90 -29.14 6.93 1.19
C SER A 90 -29.05 6.05 -0.06
N LEU A 91 -28.04 6.26 -0.92
CA LEU A 91 -27.88 5.55 -2.17
C LEU A 91 -26.99 4.32 -1.96
N GLU A 92 -27.48 3.18 -2.45
CA GLU A 92 -26.73 1.93 -2.55
C GLU A 92 -26.18 1.78 -3.96
N ILE A 93 -24.86 1.84 -4.10
CA ILE A 93 -24.17 1.82 -5.40
C ILE A 93 -23.40 0.49 -5.53
N PRO A 94 -23.98 -0.54 -6.15
CA PRO A 94 -23.28 -1.78 -6.43
C PRO A 94 -22.22 -1.57 -7.52
N LEU A 95 -20.98 -1.95 -7.23
CA LEU A 95 -19.83 -1.74 -8.10
C LEU A 95 -19.05 -3.04 -8.29
N ARG A 96 -18.45 -3.20 -9.47
CA ARG A 96 -17.47 -4.24 -9.79
C ARG A 96 -16.15 -3.61 -10.17
N ARG A 97 -15.11 -3.93 -9.42
CA ARG A 97 -13.73 -3.69 -9.84
C ARG A 97 -13.20 -4.93 -10.54
N SER A 98 -12.60 -4.73 -11.70
CA SER A 98 -11.95 -5.78 -12.46
C SER A 98 -10.52 -5.39 -12.76
N ILE A 99 -9.57 -6.24 -12.42
CA ILE A 99 -8.19 -6.15 -12.85
C ILE A 99 -7.91 -7.31 -13.80
N HIS A 100 -7.45 -6.96 -14.98
CA HIS A 100 -6.95 -7.91 -15.96
C HIS A 100 -5.50 -7.58 -16.27
N GLY A 101 -4.71 -8.60 -16.55
CA GLY A 101 -3.39 -8.41 -17.09
C GLY A 101 -3.26 -9.03 -18.46
N LYS A 102 -2.27 -8.54 -19.22
CA LYS A 102 -1.86 -9.08 -20.50
C LYS A 102 -0.36 -8.94 -20.62
N ARG A 103 0.33 -10.07 -20.80
CA ARG A 103 1.75 -10.05 -21.17
C ARG A 103 1.85 -9.68 -22.64
N LEU A 104 2.71 -8.72 -22.96
CA LEU A 104 3.04 -8.37 -24.33
C LEU A 104 4.38 -9.00 -24.72
N GLU A 105 4.76 -8.83 -25.98
CA GLU A 105 6.10 -9.19 -26.44
C GLU A 105 7.16 -8.48 -25.60
N ASP A 106 8.26 -9.17 -25.36
CA ASP A 106 9.42 -8.58 -24.70
C ASP A 106 9.94 -7.40 -25.54
N GLU A 107 10.40 -6.34 -24.89
CA GLU A 107 10.83 -5.11 -25.55
C GLU A 107 12.23 -4.73 -25.07
N ASN A 108 13.13 -4.45 -26.01
CA ASN A 108 14.41 -3.85 -25.66
C ASN A 108 14.21 -2.35 -25.47
N LEU A 109 14.30 -1.88 -24.23
CA LEU A 109 14.02 -0.50 -23.85
C LEU A 109 15.33 0.25 -23.58
N GLU A 110 15.55 1.32 -24.34
CA GLU A 110 16.66 2.25 -24.13
C GLU A 110 16.29 3.29 -23.07
N THR A 111 17.21 3.54 -22.14
CA THR A 111 17.07 4.52 -21.06
C THR A 111 18.34 5.34 -20.89
N ALA A 112 18.30 6.38 -20.06
CA ALA A 112 19.47 7.20 -19.73
C ALA A 112 20.64 6.41 -19.10
N ILE A 113 20.38 5.24 -18.52
CA ILE A 113 21.38 4.42 -17.83
C ILE A 113 21.74 3.13 -18.58
N GLY A 114 21.23 2.94 -19.79
CA GLY A 114 21.53 1.80 -20.65
C GLY A 114 20.30 1.13 -21.23
N SER A 115 20.55 -0.01 -21.89
CA SER A 115 19.56 -0.82 -22.59
C SER A 115 19.11 -1.98 -21.72
N PHE A 116 17.80 -2.24 -21.68
CA PHE A 116 17.19 -3.30 -20.87
C PHE A 116 16.27 -4.17 -21.72
N LEU A 117 16.55 -5.48 -21.78
CA LEU A 117 15.59 -6.45 -22.28
C LEU A 117 14.47 -6.62 -21.25
N CYS A 118 13.32 -6.00 -21.52
CA CYS A 118 12.21 -5.92 -20.61
C CYS A 118 11.12 -6.94 -20.94
N LYS A 119 10.56 -7.56 -19.90
CA LYS A 119 9.22 -8.14 -19.96
C LYS A 119 8.21 -7.00 -19.91
N LYS A 120 7.30 -6.94 -20.89
CA LYS A 120 6.30 -5.89 -21.02
C LYS A 120 4.91 -6.39 -20.66
N PHE A 121 4.18 -5.59 -19.90
CA PHE A 121 2.83 -5.93 -19.45
C PHE A 121 1.89 -4.75 -19.61
N VAL A 122 0.62 -5.06 -19.82
CA VAL A 122 -0.48 -4.10 -19.66
C VAL A 122 -1.41 -4.64 -18.59
N ILE A 123 -1.74 -3.77 -17.65
CA ILE A 123 -2.71 -4.04 -16.60
C ILE A 123 -3.88 -3.11 -16.83
N THR A 124 -5.06 -3.69 -16.95
CA THR A 124 -6.31 -2.97 -17.13
C THR A 124 -7.07 -3.02 -15.82
N SER A 125 -7.27 -1.86 -15.20
CA SER A 125 -8.13 -1.71 -14.03
C SER A 125 -9.42 -1.01 -14.44
N SER A 126 -10.54 -1.62 -14.15
CA SER A 126 -11.87 -1.08 -14.46
C SER A 126 -12.73 -1.02 -13.21
N ILE A 127 -13.51 0.04 -13.08
CA ILE A 127 -14.63 0.14 -12.14
C ILE A 127 -15.90 0.18 -12.98
N ASN A 128 -16.86 -0.67 -12.64
CA ASN A 128 -18.13 -0.79 -13.35
C ASN A 128 -19.28 -0.66 -12.34
N TYR A 129 -20.36 -0.01 -12.75
CA TYR A 129 -21.63 -0.07 -12.05
C TYR A 129 -22.32 -1.42 -12.35
N LEU A 130 -22.84 -2.09 -11.32
CA LEU A 130 -23.54 -3.36 -11.49
C LEU A 130 -25.05 -3.15 -11.46
N ILE A 131 -25.72 -3.37 -12.58
CA ILE A 131 -27.18 -3.51 -12.60
C ILE A 131 -27.52 -4.92 -12.16
N ILE A 132 -28.11 -5.04 -10.97
CA ILE A 132 -28.65 -6.32 -10.47
C ILE A 132 -29.98 -6.58 -11.18
N LEU A 133 -30.08 -7.72 -11.85
CA LEU A 133 -31.29 -8.15 -12.53
C LEU A 133 -32.01 -9.24 -11.71
N PRO A 134 -33.34 -9.42 -11.89
CA PRO A 134 -34.07 -10.51 -11.25
C PRO A 134 -33.55 -11.88 -11.70
N ASP A 135 -33.55 -12.86 -10.79
CA ASP A 135 -33.20 -14.23 -11.11
C ASP A 135 -34.05 -14.77 -12.28
N PRO A 136 -33.44 -15.47 -13.27
CA PRO A 136 -32.07 -16.01 -13.28
C PRO A 136 -31.05 -15.16 -14.06
N LEU A 137 -31.30 -13.88 -14.30
CA LEU A 137 -30.45 -13.06 -15.17
C LEU A 137 -29.17 -12.59 -14.44
N PRO A 138 -27.98 -12.75 -15.04
CA PRO A 138 -26.75 -12.29 -14.41
C PRO A 138 -26.68 -10.75 -14.35
N PRO A 139 -25.99 -10.18 -13.35
CA PRO A 139 -25.79 -8.73 -13.27
C PRO A 139 -25.08 -8.18 -14.50
N VAL A 140 -25.49 -6.99 -14.95
CA VAL A 140 -24.90 -6.29 -16.09
C VAL A 140 -23.91 -5.26 -15.58
N ALA A 141 -22.65 -5.34 -16.03
CA ALA A 141 -21.61 -4.38 -15.68
C ALA A 141 -21.57 -3.24 -16.71
N ILE A 142 -21.78 -2.01 -16.25
CA ILE A 142 -21.63 -0.78 -17.04
C ILE A 142 -20.29 -0.14 -16.67
N PRO A 143 -19.34 0.03 -17.61
CA PRO A 143 -18.04 0.61 -17.30
C PRO A 143 -18.19 2.08 -16.90
N ILE A 144 -17.60 2.45 -15.76
CA ILE A 144 -17.52 3.83 -15.28
C ILE A 144 -16.16 4.42 -15.67
N VAL A 145 -15.09 3.71 -15.30
CA VAL A 145 -13.72 4.11 -15.62
C VAL A 145 -12.90 2.87 -15.93
N THR A 146 -11.99 3.01 -16.90
CA THR A 146 -10.94 2.03 -17.17
C THR A 146 -9.62 2.75 -17.32
N SER A 147 -8.63 2.33 -16.54
CA SER A 147 -7.25 2.79 -16.64
C SER A 147 -6.36 1.68 -17.15
N LEU A 148 -5.37 2.05 -17.95
CA LEU A 148 -4.33 1.16 -18.45
C LEU A 148 -3.01 1.50 -17.77
N ASP A 149 -2.27 0.49 -17.34
CA ASP A 149 -0.96 0.62 -16.73
C ASP A 149 0.01 -0.27 -17.52
N THR A 150 0.92 0.36 -18.26
CA THR A 150 1.93 -0.37 -19.05
C THR A 150 3.26 -0.37 -18.32
N ILE A 151 3.76 -1.56 -18.01
CA ILE A 151 4.94 -1.74 -17.16
C ILE A 151 6.02 -2.51 -17.93
N TRP A 152 7.26 -2.03 -17.83
CA TRP A 152 8.47 -2.68 -18.31
C TRP A 152 9.35 -3.10 -17.14
N ILE A 153 9.62 -4.39 -17.04
CA ILE A 153 10.38 -5.00 -15.94
C ILE A 153 11.59 -5.73 -16.52
N ALA A 154 12.79 -5.54 -15.95
CA ALA A 154 14.02 -6.18 -16.42
C ALA A 154 14.74 -6.94 -15.30
N PRO A 155 15.50 -8.00 -15.58
CA PRO A 155 16.32 -8.67 -14.57
C PRO A 155 17.25 -7.67 -13.84
N GLY A 156 17.33 -7.78 -12.51
CA GLY A 156 18.13 -6.87 -11.68
C GLY A 156 17.52 -5.48 -11.46
N ASN A 157 16.46 -5.09 -12.17
CA ASN A 157 15.80 -3.78 -12.07
C ASN A 157 14.28 -3.93 -11.99
N TRP A 158 13.64 -3.43 -10.92
CA TRP A 158 12.23 -3.78 -10.65
C TRP A 158 11.26 -3.22 -11.69
N ILE A 159 11.30 -1.91 -11.93
CA ILE A 159 10.50 -1.25 -12.96
C ILE A 159 11.48 -0.34 -13.70
N VAL A 160 11.69 -0.63 -14.98
CA VAL A 160 12.50 0.21 -15.87
C VAL A 160 11.66 1.38 -16.35
N LYS A 161 10.37 1.14 -16.62
CA LYS A 161 9.42 2.15 -17.07
C LYS A 161 8.00 1.74 -16.69
N ASP A 162 7.18 2.73 -16.38
CA ASP A 162 5.76 2.61 -16.04
C ASP A 162 5.03 3.80 -16.68
N VAL A 163 3.95 3.51 -17.41
CA VAL A 163 3.15 4.50 -18.12
C VAL A 163 1.67 4.23 -17.87
N ILE A 164 1.02 5.20 -17.23
CA ILE A 164 -0.42 5.32 -17.07
C ILE A 164 -0.86 6.53 -17.91
N PRO A 165 -1.70 6.37 -18.95
CA PRO A 165 -2.19 7.49 -19.72
C PRO A 165 -3.21 8.29 -18.91
N SER A 166 -3.36 9.56 -19.26
CA SER A 166 -4.46 10.38 -18.73
C SER A 166 -5.81 9.76 -19.12
N THR A 167 -6.75 9.73 -18.18
CA THR A 167 -8.05 9.11 -18.38
C THR A 167 -9.14 10.13 -18.09
N ASN A 168 -10.06 10.33 -19.03
CA ASN A 168 -11.28 11.11 -18.77
C ASN A 168 -12.34 10.16 -18.19
N ILE A 169 -13.03 10.64 -17.17
CA ILE A 169 -14.17 9.97 -16.56
C ILE A 169 -15.39 10.87 -16.77
N ASP A 170 -16.43 10.33 -17.39
CA ASP A 170 -17.74 10.98 -17.47
C ASP A 170 -18.68 10.36 -16.43
N LEU A 171 -19.01 11.15 -15.41
CA LEU A 171 -19.95 10.78 -14.34
C LEU A 171 -21.23 11.64 -14.41
N THR A 172 -21.55 12.21 -15.58
CA THR A 172 -22.78 13.01 -15.75
C THR A 172 -24.05 12.21 -15.46
N ILE A 173 -24.02 10.90 -15.67
CA ILE A 173 -25.13 9.97 -15.34
C ILE A 173 -25.50 9.96 -13.85
N VAL A 174 -24.55 10.27 -12.96
CA VAL A 174 -24.77 10.40 -11.50
C VAL A 174 -24.67 11.86 -11.04
N ASN A 175 -24.80 12.81 -11.97
CA ASN A 175 -24.74 14.26 -11.71
C ASN A 175 -23.43 14.73 -11.06
N LEU A 176 -22.33 14.01 -11.30
CA LEU A 176 -21.00 14.38 -10.80
C LEU A 176 -20.15 15.10 -11.87
N GLY A 177 -20.51 15.05 -13.16
CA GLY A 177 -19.80 15.77 -14.23
C GLY A 177 -18.62 15.00 -14.83
N GLU A 178 -17.82 15.67 -15.66
CA GLU A 178 -16.64 15.09 -16.31
C GLU A 178 -15.33 15.47 -15.59
N TYR A 179 -14.44 14.51 -15.40
CA TYR A 179 -13.16 14.67 -14.72
C TYR A 179 -12.01 14.13 -15.56
N ASN A 180 -10.87 14.83 -15.55
CA ASN A 180 -9.62 14.33 -16.11
C ASN A 180 -8.71 13.82 -15.00
N ILE A 181 -8.33 12.55 -15.08
CA ILE A 181 -7.26 11.98 -14.27
C ILE A 181 -5.95 12.17 -15.03
N PRO A 182 -4.97 12.90 -14.47
CA PRO A 182 -3.68 13.07 -15.11
C PRO A 182 -2.95 11.72 -15.23
N GLY A 183 -2.26 11.53 -16.35
CA GLY A 183 -1.43 10.36 -16.55
C GLY A 183 -0.16 10.41 -15.70
N LEU A 184 0.50 9.28 -15.59
CA LEU A 184 1.78 9.12 -14.90
C LEU A 184 2.78 8.46 -15.84
N LYS A 185 4.00 8.98 -15.88
CA LYS A 185 5.13 8.32 -16.53
C LYS A 185 6.30 8.28 -15.55
N ARG A 186 6.81 7.07 -15.30
CA ARG A 186 8.01 6.82 -14.52
C ARG A 186 9.01 6.08 -15.40
N GLU A 187 10.28 6.45 -15.30
CA GLU A 187 11.37 5.82 -16.06
C GLU A 187 12.62 5.83 -15.19
N ILE A 188 13.42 4.76 -15.25
CA ILE A 188 14.64 4.65 -14.46
C ILE A 188 15.66 5.67 -14.97
N ALA A 189 16.09 6.56 -14.07
CA ALA A 189 16.99 7.67 -14.41
C ALA A 189 18.40 7.52 -13.81
N ALA A 190 18.57 6.60 -12.85
CA ALA A 190 19.84 6.34 -12.18
C ALA A 190 19.89 4.87 -11.73
N ASN A 191 21.10 4.32 -11.65
CA ASN A 191 21.30 3.02 -11.00
C ASN A 191 20.83 3.10 -9.54
N VAL A 192 20.19 2.04 -9.05
CA VAL A 192 19.78 1.95 -7.64
C VAL A 192 21.04 1.78 -6.79
N THR A 193 21.61 2.88 -6.33
CA THR A 193 22.85 2.90 -5.53
C THR A 193 22.60 2.73 -4.03
N GLY A 194 21.35 2.68 -3.60
CA GLY A 194 20.99 2.47 -2.20
C GLY A 194 19.50 2.30 -1.99
N ILE A 195 19.14 1.74 -0.84
CA ILE A 195 17.77 1.76 -0.35
C ILE A 195 17.59 3.10 0.35
N LYS A 196 16.91 4.05 -0.28
CA LYS A 196 16.31 5.14 0.51
C LYS A 196 15.26 4.47 1.39
N GLN A 197 15.45 4.53 2.70
CA GLN A 197 14.40 4.21 3.64
C GLN A 197 13.33 5.27 3.39
N ASN A 198 12.25 4.92 2.68
CA ASN A 198 11.07 5.77 2.64
C ASN A 198 10.57 5.83 4.08
N ILE A 199 10.85 6.94 4.74
CA ILE A 199 10.15 7.30 5.96
C ILE A 199 8.77 7.71 5.47
N TYR A 200 7.87 6.73 5.35
CA TYR A 200 6.46 7.04 5.24
C TYR A 200 6.12 7.72 6.56
N GLU A 201 5.98 9.04 6.54
CA GLU A 201 5.40 9.74 7.67
C GLU A 201 3.95 9.30 7.73
N ASN A 202 3.65 8.35 8.61
CA ASN A 202 2.27 8.03 8.89
C ASN A 202 1.57 9.34 9.34
N HIS A 203 0.49 9.69 8.64
CA HIS A 203 -0.23 10.94 8.86
C HIS A 203 -0.96 10.94 10.21
N THR A 204 -1.01 9.81 10.92
CA THR A 204 -1.68 9.67 12.24
C THR A 204 -0.71 9.66 13.41
N PHE A 205 0.43 8.98 13.32
CA PHE A 205 1.46 8.95 14.37
C PHE A 205 2.85 8.67 13.79
N ASN A 206 3.90 8.80 14.59
CA ASN A 206 5.27 8.45 14.22
C ASN A 206 6.02 7.90 15.44
N LEU A 207 6.57 6.69 15.32
CA LEU A 207 7.42 6.08 16.33
C LEU A 207 8.90 6.39 16.02
N HIS A 208 9.56 7.12 16.91
CA HIS A 208 10.97 7.49 16.73
C HIS A 208 11.89 6.37 17.20
N GLN A 209 13.10 6.32 16.64
CA GLN A 209 14.15 5.45 17.14
C GLN A 209 14.53 5.82 18.58
N ASN A 210 14.61 4.82 19.46
CA ASN A 210 15.03 5.01 20.84
C ASN A 210 16.43 5.61 20.92
N TYR A 211 16.66 6.49 21.90
CA TYR A 211 17.96 7.13 22.10
C TYR A 211 18.36 7.14 23.58
N PRO A 212 19.58 6.68 23.92
CA PRO A 212 20.59 6.10 23.02
C PRO A 212 20.17 4.73 22.45
N ASN A 213 20.75 4.31 21.32
CA ASN A 213 20.67 2.94 20.78
C ASN A 213 21.99 2.61 20.04
N PRO A 214 22.81 1.64 20.51
CA PRO A 214 22.60 0.79 21.68
C PRO A 214 22.51 1.54 23.02
N PHE A 215 21.90 0.92 24.04
CA PHE A 215 21.68 1.54 25.35
C PHE A 215 22.14 0.67 26.52
N ASN A 216 22.38 1.29 27.68
CA ASN A 216 22.76 0.62 28.93
C ASN A 216 22.44 1.46 30.19
N PRO A 217 21.66 0.95 31.17
CA PRO A 217 20.55 0.01 30.98
C PRO A 217 19.27 0.72 30.51
N SER A 218 19.30 2.05 30.38
CA SER A 218 18.11 2.86 30.07
C SER A 218 18.19 3.56 28.71
N THR A 219 17.02 3.76 28.11
CA THR A 219 16.86 4.50 26.85
C THR A 219 15.56 5.31 26.89
N LYS A 220 15.41 6.27 25.97
CA LYS A 220 14.18 7.02 25.80
C LYS A 220 13.43 6.55 24.56
N LEU A 221 12.17 6.17 24.75
CA LEU A 221 11.25 5.87 23.66
C LEU A 221 10.42 7.13 23.39
N LYS A 222 10.43 7.59 22.14
CA LYS A 222 9.70 8.79 21.73
C LYS A 222 8.71 8.45 20.63
N PHE A 223 7.54 9.07 20.69
CA PHE A 223 6.59 9.04 19.59
C PHE A 223 5.79 10.34 19.52
N THR A 224 5.22 10.58 18.35
CA THR A 224 4.35 11.71 18.07
C THR A 224 3.00 11.17 17.63
N ILE A 225 1.91 11.68 18.19
CA ILE A 225 0.55 11.44 17.68
C ILE A 225 0.00 12.75 17.12
N LYS A 226 -0.46 12.70 15.86
CA LYS A 226 -0.98 13.86 15.11
C LYS A 226 -2.48 14.06 15.35
N LYS A 227 -3.17 13.05 15.91
CA LYS A 227 -4.59 13.06 16.29
C LYS A 227 -4.80 12.46 17.69
N ASN A 228 -5.92 12.79 18.31
CA ASN A 228 -6.35 12.17 19.56
C ASN A 228 -6.76 10.71 19.30
N GLY A 229 -6.45 9.80 20.21
CA GLY A 229 -6.81 8.40 20.05
C GLY A 229 -6.24 7.47 21.10
N TYR A 230 -6.57 6.18 20.99
CA TYR A 230 -6.05 5.13 21.84
C TYR A 230 -4.64 4.74 21.43
N VAL A 231 -3.73 4.68 22.39
CA VAL A 231 -2.30 4.34 22.19
C VAL A 231 -1.91 3.14 23.03
N LEU A 232 -1.23 2.19 22.41
CA LEU A 232 -0.61 1.04 23.07
C LEU A 232 0.87 0.96 22.67
N LEU A 233 1.77 1.20 23.64
CA LEU A 233 3.22 1.07 23.46
C LEU A 233 3.73 -0.10 24.30
N ARG A 234 4.26 -1.12 23.62
CA ARG A 234 4.70 -2.37 24.23
C ARG A 234 6.11 -2.74 23.82
N VAL A 235 6.83 -3.42 24.70
CA VAL A 235 8.18 -3.94 24.48
C VAL A 235 8.13 -5.46 24.40
N PHE A 236 8.90 -6.03 23.48
CA PHE A 236 8.98 -7.46 23.21
C PHE A 236 10.43 -7.92 23.11
N ASP A 237 10.67 -9.19 23.43
CA ASP A 237 11.92 -9.86 23.11
C ASP A 237 11.92 -10.48 21.70
N VAL A 238 13.03 -11.13 21.34
CA VAL A 238 13.21 -11.78 20.02
C VAL A 238 12.26 -12.96 19.77
N LEU A 239 11.64 -13.51 20.81
CA LEU A 239 10.66 -14.60 20.71
C LEU A 239 9.23 -14.06 20.62
N GLY A 240 9.05 -12.73 20.61
CA GLY A 240 7.75 -12.08 20.57
C GLY A 240 7.02 -12.09 21.92
N ARG A 241 7.71 -12.37 23.03
CA ARG A 241 7.11 -12.30 24.38
C ARG A 241 7.04 -10.85 24.81
N GLU A 242 5.86 -10.41 25.26
CA GLU A 242 5.66 -9.08 25.84
C GLU A 242 6.46 -8.98 27.14
N ILE A 243 7.40 -8.03 27.18
CA ILE A 243 8.26 -7.76 28.32
C ILE A 243 7.69 -6.64 29.18
N ASP A 244 7.12 -5.62 28.53
CA ASP A 244 6.61 -4.45 29.23
C ASP A 244 5.52 -3.73 28.41
N LYS A 245 4.67 -2.99 29.11
CA LYS A 245 3.59 -2.17 28.56
C LYS A 245 3.70 -0.76 29.12
N ILE A 246 4.26 0.12 28.31
CA ILE A 246 4.66 1.48 28.71
C ILE A 246 3.49 2.46 28.62
N VAL A 247 2.65 2.29 27.60
CA VAL A 247 1.43 3.10 27.40
C VAL A 247 0.28 2.17 27.07
N ASN A 248 -0.88 2.43 27.65
CA ASN A 248 -2.13 1.72 27.33
C ASN A 248 -3.33 2.61 27.67
N GLY A 249 -3.74 3.47 26.73
CA GLY A 249 -4.88 4.35 26.94
C GLY A 249 -4.99 5.48 25.94
N ASN A 250 -6.00 6.32 26.13
CA ASN A 250 -6.28 7.47 25.28
C ASN A 250 -5.28 8.61 25.55
N LEU A 251 -4.69 9.13 24.48
CA LEU A 251 -3.78 10.27 24.50
C LEU A 251 -4.25 11.34 23.51
N ASP A 252 -4.05 12.60 23.88
CA ASP A 252 -4.29 13.76 23.01
C ASP A 252 -3.13 13.95 22.02
N LYS A 253 -3.38 14.63 20.90
CA LYS A 253 -2.34 14.98 19.93
C LYS A 253 -1.14 15.63 20.65
N GLY A 254 0.07 15.17 20.35
CA GLY A 254 1.25 15.60 21.10
C GLY A 254 2.49 14.76 20.84
N ASN A 255 3.58 15.18 21.48
CA ASN A 255 4.84 14.47 21.51
C ASN A 255 5.02 13.83 22.89
N TYR A 256 5.38 12.56 22.90
CA TYR A 256 5.52 11.77 24.11
C TYR A 256 6.92 11.18 24.19
N GLU A 257 7.47 11.16 25.40
CA GLU A 257 8.78 10.60 25.72
C GLU A 257 8.68 9.79 27.01
N PHE A 258 9.07 8.53 26.94
CA PHE A 258 9.07 7.61 28.08
C PHE A 258 10.47 7.06 28.32
N ASN A 259 10.89 7.03 29.58
CA ASN A 259 12.12 6.34 29.97
C ASN A 259 11.82 4.84 30.08
N PHE A 260 12.62 4.03 29.40
CA PHE A 260 12.59 2.58 29.51
C PHE A 260 13.84 2.10 30.24
N ASP A 261 13.68 1.46 31.40
CA ASP A 261 14.77 0.86 32.17
C ASP A 261 14.80 -0.66 31.96
N ALA A 262 15.88 -1.16 31.35
CA ALA A 262 16.12 -2.57 31.10
C ALA A 262 17.12 -3.19 32.10
N SER A 263 17.26 -2.61 33.29
CA SER A 263 18.15 -3.10 34.34
C SER A 263 17.89 -4.57 34.72
N ALA A 264 16.65 -5.07 34.58
CA ALA A 264 16.29 -6.48 34.82
C ALA A 264 16.47 -7.41 33.60
N LEU A 265 16.79 -6.90 32.41
CA LEU A 265 16.82 -7.68 31.16
C LEU A 265 18.24 -8.07 30.74
N SER A 266 18.43 -9.20 30.05
CA SER A 266 19.75 -9.61 29.53
C SER A 266 20.17 -8.75 28.32
N SER A 267 21.47 -8.57 28.09
CA SER A 267 21.98 -7.97 26.83
C SER A 267 21.40 -8.70 25.62
N GLY A 268 20.99 -7.94 24.61
CA GLY A 268 20.31 -8.53 23.46
C GLY A 268 19.55 -7.53 22.60
N THR A 269 18.82 -8.10 21.63
CA THR A 269 17.90 -7.34 20.78
C THR A 269 16.50 -7.38 21.38
N TYR A 270 15.83 -6.24 21.37
CA TYR A 270 14.43 -6.09 21.76
C TYR A 270 13.69 -5.28 20.70
N PHE A 271 12.38 -5.35 20.74
CA PHE A 271 11.50 -4.59 19.86
C PHE A 271 10.51 -3.80 20.69
N TYR A 272 10.09 -2.65 20.19
CA TYR A 272 8.93 -1.96 20.73
C TYR A 272 7.97 -1.62 19.61
N ILE A 273 6.69 -1.74 19.93
CA ILE A 273 5.59 -1.62 19.00
C ILE A 273 4.67 -0.54 19.54
N LEU A 274 4.35 0.43 18.69
CA LEU A 274 3.33 1.43 18.93
C LEU A 274 2.13 1.12 18.06
N GLU A 275 0.97 0.97 18.68
CA GLU A 275 -0.32 0.81 18.03
C GLU A 275 -1.19 2.03 18.35
N PHE A 276 -1.87 2.56 17.34
CA PHE A 276 -2.75 3.73 17.45
C PHE A 276 -4.11 3.43 16.82
N SER A 277 -5.18 3.90 17.48
CA SER A 277 -6.51 3.96 16.88
C SER A 277 -7.20 5.30 17.15
N GLU A 278 -7.78 5.89 16.10
CA GLU A 278 -8.56 7.14 16.18
C GLU A 278 -9.97 6.90 16.75
N THR A 279 -10.53 5.71 16.58
CA THR A 279 -11.84 5.30 17.11
C THR A 279 -11.70 4.09 18.04
N ASP A 280 -12.66 3.87 18.94
CA ASP A 280 -12.67 2.73 19.88
C ASP A 280 -12.78 1.34 19.18
N SER A 281 -12.78 1.30 17.84
CA SER A 281 -12.89 0.11 17.00
C SER A 281 -11.55 -0.23 16.34
N GLU A 282 -10.87 -1.24 16.90
CA GLU A 282 -9.65 -1.93 16.40
C GLU A 282 -8.41 -1.05 16.08
N PHE A 283 -7.22 -1.54 16.41
CA PHE A 283 -5.97 -0.85 16.07
C PHE A 283 -5.73 -0.88 14.56
N THR A 284 -5.92 0.26 13.91
CA THR A 284 -5.79 0.40 12.46
C THR A 284 -4.35 0.60 12.01
N ASN A 285 -3.48 1.12 12.89
CA ASN A 285 -2.13 1.52 12.52
C ASN A 285 -1.09 1.05 13.55
N ARG A 286 0.03 0.47 13.08
CA ARG A 286 1.14 -0.02 13.94
C ARG A 286 2.52 0.32 13.35
N GLU A 287 3.45 0.72 14.21
CA GLU A 287 4.88 0.83 13.86
C GLU A 287 5.73 0.02 14.82
N ILE A 288 6.86 -0.51 14.32
CA ILE A 288 7.78 -1.35 15.07
C ILE A 288 9.19 -0.78 14.92
N LYS A 289 9.93 -0.74 16.03
CA LYS A 289 11.35 -0.40 16.03
C LYS A 289 12.15 -1.42 16.82
N LYS A 290 13.41 -1.60 16.41
CA LYS A 290 14.40 -2.46 17.08
C LYS A 290 15.25 -1.62 18.02
N MET A 291 15.59 -2.17 19.18
CA MET A 291 16.57 -1.61 20.13
C MET A 291 17.59 -2.66 20.57
N SER A 292 18.80 -2.21 20.92
CA SER A 292 19.91 -3.06 21.32
C SER A 292 20.39 -2.69 22.73
N LEU A 293 20.27 -3.62 23.68
CA LEU A 293 20.78 -3.49 25.04
C LEU A 293 22.17 -4.10 25.13
N ILE A 294 23.14 -3.33 25.62
CA ILE A 294 24.53 -3.77 25.84
C ILE A 294 24.91 -3.49 27.29
N LYS A 295 24.85 -4.51 28.14
CA LYS A 295 25.38 -4.48 29.50
C LYS A 295 26.86 -4.86 29.54
#